data_AF-V6TXJ2-F1
#
_entry.id   AF-V6TXJ2-F1
#
_cell.length_a   1.000
_cell.length_b   1.000
_cell.length_c   1.000
_cell.angle_alpha   90.00
_cell.angle_beta   90.00
_cell.angle_gamma   90.00
#
_symmetry.space_group_name_H-M   'P 1'
#
loop_
_entity.id
_entity.type
_entity.pdbx_description
1 polymer ?
#
loop_
_entity_poly.entity_id
_entity_poly.type
_entity_poly.pdbx_seq_one_letter_code
_entity_poly.pdbx_strand_id
1 'polypeptide(L)'
;MDRVEAHLRASSWYEALLTATSTIDKLMRQKKYEEAFIFATNALHMLAAYKCPNADEYTSLVVKVITCLAKQKNQIVVLDGLRLTFEALTAIQLTSMDQLGIAVETWFSNTGIPIGPDLLSWVAPYLPADRQYATAARGCYLNPLMMKTEDAFCLYVLHSLAAGNLRLAKMVTEAYSGDRGALSDVADLSVMVAQKQSLKGIKLIKTRCRDVLTQDMRTLLGTIQLKFCPAADTEEELD
;
A
#
# COMPACT_ATOMS: atom_id res chain seq x y z
N MET A 1 12.17 -0.28 -28.76
CA MET A 1 11.47 -1.39 -28.07
C MET A 1 11.48 -2.66 -28.90
N ASP A 2 11.44 -2.57 -30.23
CA ASP A 2 11.34 -3.69 -31.18
C ASP A 2 12.38 -4.80 -30.97
N ARG A 3 13.62 -4.46 -30.58
CA ARG A 3 14.66 -5.45 -30.26
C ARG A 3 14.34 -6.25 -28.99
N VAL A 4 13.82 -5.60 -27.95
CA VAL A 4 13.39 -6.29 -26.73
C VAL A 4 12.23 -7.23 -27.09
N GLU A 5 11.26 -6.74 -27.86
CA GLU A 5 10.14 -7.56 -28.32
C GLU A 5 10.57 -8.77 -29.14
N ALA A 6 11.55 -8.62 -30.04
CA ALA A 6 12.09 -9.73 -30.81
C ALA A 6 12.67 -10.83 -29.91
N HIS A 7 13.42 -10.47 -28.86
CA HIS A 7 13.92 -11.43 -27.88
C HIS A 7 12.79 -12.09 -27.07
N LEU A 8 11.76 -11.33 -26.67
CA LEU A 8 10.59 -11.89 -25.96
C LEU A 8 9.81 -12.88 -26.82
N ARG A 9 9.61 -12.59 -28.12
CA ARG A 9 8.97 -13.51 -29.08
C ARG A 9 9.77 -14.80 -29.28
N ALA A 10 11.09 -14.72 -29.17
CA ALA A 10 11.99 -15.87 -29.20
C ALA A 10 12.14 -16.57 -27.83
N SER A 11 11.42 -16.11 -26.79
CA SER A 11 11.56 -16.57 -25.40
C SER A 11 12.99 -16.46 -24.84
N SER A 12 13.79 -15.56 -25.41
CA SER A 12 15.14 -15.21 -24.96
C SER A 12 15.04 -14.16 -23.85
N TRP A 13 14.53 -14.57 -22.68
CA TRP A 13 14.16 -13.68 -21.57
C TRP A 13 15.35 -12.90 -21.01
N TYR A 14 16.49 -13.58 -20.86
CA TYR A 14 17.72 -12.99 -20.36
C TYR A 14 18.27 -11.92 -21.32
N GLU A 15 18.27 -12.23 -22.62
CA GLU A 15 18.69 -11.30 -23.68
C GLU A 15 17.75 -10.10 -23.79
N ALA A 16 16.44 -10.31 -23.62
CA ALA A 16 15.46 -9.24 -23.53
C ALA A 16 15.74 -8.32 -22.34
N LEU A 17 16.01 -8.89 -21.16
CA LEU A 17 16.37 -8.14 -19.95
C LEU A 17 17.68 -7.36 -20.14
N LEU A 18 18.74 -8.00 -20.65
CA LEU A 18 20.03 -7.34 -20.89
C LEU A 18 19.89 -6.19 -21.89
N THR A 19 19.13 -6.40 -22.95
CA THR A 19 18.86 -5.35 -23.96
C THR A 19 18.10 -4.19 -23.34
N ALA A 20 17.09 -4.48 -22.51
CA ALA A 20 16.30 -3.46 -21.84
C ALA A 20 17.15 -2.66 -20.84
N THR A 21 17.85 -3.35 -19.94
CA THR A 21 18.69 -2.73 -18.90
C THR A 21 19.84 -1.90 -19.49
N SER A 22 20.53 -2.41 -20.52
CA SER A 22 21.58 -1.66 -21.23
C SER A 22 21.03 -0.38 -21.88
N THR A 23 19.82 -0.45 -22.46
CA THR A 23 19.16 0.72 -23.06
C THR A 23 18.77 1.74 -22.00
N ILE A 24 18.20 1.30 -20.88
CA ILE A 24 17.85 2.17 -19.74
C ILE A 24 19.10 2.87 -19.21
N ASP A 25 20.19 2.13 -18.97
CA ASP A 25 21.44 2.69 -18.44
C ASP A 25 22.09 3.67 -19.43
N LYS A 26 21.96 3.43 -20.73
CA LYS A 26 22.39 4.40 -21.76
C LYS A 26 21.57 5.69 -21.68
N LEU A 27 20.25 5.62 -21.59
CA LEU A 27 19.37 6.80 -21.49
C LEU A 27 19.64 7.59 -20.20
N MET A 28 19.82 6.88 -19.08
CA MET A 28 20.18 7.49 -17.79
C MET A 28 21.51 8.24 -17.85
N ARG A 29 22.56 7.67 -18.47
CA ARG A 29 23.85 8.36 -18.68
C ARG A 29 23.73 9.60 -19.56
N GLN A 30 22.82 9.56 -20.53
CA GLN A 30 22.50 10.71 -21.39
C GLN A 30 21.59 11.75 -20.71
N LYS A 31 21.23 11.55 -19.43
CA LYS A 31 20.31 12.38 -18.66
C LYS A 31 18.90 12.47 -19.27
N LYS A 32 18.55 11.54 -20.16
CA LYS A 32 17.22 11.37 -20.76
C LYS A 32 16.33 10.59 -19.79
N TYR A 33 16.10 11.16 -18.60
CA TYR A 33 15.45 10.45 -17.50
C TYR A 33 14.02 10.05 -17.84
N GLU A 34 13.24 10.96 -18.43
CA GLU A 34 11.86 10.72 -18.84
C GLU A 34 11.75 9.52 -19.80
N GLU A 35 12.56 9.54 -20.87
CA GLU A 35 12.66 8.42 -21.83
C GLU A 35 13.09 7.12 -21.14
N ALA A 36 14.05 7.17 -20.21
CA ALA A 36 14.51 6.00 -19.48
C ALA A 36 13.40 5.38 -18.62
N PHE A 37 12.63 6.20 -17.93
CA PHE A 37 11.52 5.75 -17.08
C PHE A 37 10.39 5.13 -17.91
N ILE A 38 9.97 5.80 -18.98
CA ILE A 38 8.97 5.28 -19.93
C ILE A 38 9.43 3.95 -20.53
N PHE A 39 10.71 3.85 -20.89
CA PHE A 39 11.27 2.61 -21.44
C PHE A 39 11.25 1.48 -20.40
N ALA A 40 11.64 1.78 -19.15
CA ALA A 40 11.71 0.79 -18.07
C ALA A 40 10.32 0.22 -17.72
N THR A 41 9.31 1.08 -17.59
CA THR A 41 7.94 0.68 -17.23
C THR A 41 7.29 -0.12 -18.37
N ASN A 42 7.51 0.27 -19.64
CA ASN A 42 7.07 -0.49 -20.80
C ASN A 42 7.77 -1.84 -20.93
N ALA A 43 9.08 -1.91 -20.69
CA ALA A 43 9.81 -3.18 -20.73
C ALA A 43 9.25 -4.17 -19.69
N LEU A 44 9.00 -3.71 -18.46
CA LEU A 44 8.39 -4.53 -17.42
C LEU A 44 6.99 -5.02 -17.83
N HIS A 45 6.15 -4.13 -18.34
CA HIS A 45 4.81 -4.47 -18.82
C HIS A 45 4.85 -5.49 -19.97
N MET A 46 5.79 -5.36 -20.90
CA MET A 46 5.98 -6.33 -21.96
C MET A 46 6.44 -7.69 -21.44
N LEU A 47 7.37 -7.76 -20.49
CA LEU A 47 7.77 -9.03 -19.88
C LEU A 47 6.57 -9.74 -19.22
N ALA A 48 5.65 -8.98 -18.59
CA ALA A 48 4.43 -9.53 -18.02
C ALA A 48 3.46 -10.02 -19.11
N ALA A 49 3.25 -9.22 -20.16
CA ALA A 49 2.37 -9.57 -21.28
C ALA A 49 2.82 -10.84 -22.03
N TYR A 50 4.14 -11.00 -22.21
CA TYR A 50 4.75 -12.19 -22.82
C TYR A 50 4.92 -13.36 -21.83
N LYS A 51 4.49 -13.20 -20.57
CA LYS A 51 4.50 -14.24 -19.53
C LYS A 51 5.90 -14.83 -19.28
N CYS A 52 6.90 -13.96 -19.09
CA CYS A 52 8.23 -14.39 -18.64
C CYS A 52 8.07 -15.23 -17.34
N PRO A 53 8.61 -16.46 -17.27
CA PRO A 53 8.35 -17.35 -16.14
C PRO A 53 9.15 -17.01 -14.88
N ASN A 54 10.23 -16.24 -15.02
CA ASN A 54 11.22 -16.06 -13.98
C ASN A 54 11.01 -14.75 -13.22
N ALA A 55 10.95 -14.83 -11.88
CA ALA A 55 10.72 -13.69 -10.99
C ALA A 55 11.90 -12.69 -10.92
N ASP A 56 13.13 -13.17 -11.14
CA ASP A 56 14.35 -12.38 -11.00
C ASP A 56 14.46 -11.28 -12.07
N GLU A 57 13.94 -11.55 -13.27
CA GLU A 57 13.90 -10.63 -14.40
C GLU A 57 12.97 -9.45 -14.11
N TYR A 58 11.81 -9.73 -13.50
CA TYR A 58 10.88 -8.70 -13.03
C TYR A 58 11.51 -7.86 -11.92
N THR A 59 12.12 -8.52 -10.94
CA THR A 59 12.82 -7.86 -9.82
C THR A 59 13.89 -6.90 -10.33
N SER A 60 14.71 -7.36 -11.29
CA SER A 60 15.78 -6.57 -11.90
C SER A 60 15.24 -5.33 -12.63
N LEU A 61 14.14 -5.46 -13.37
CA LEU A 61 13.50 -4.31 -14.02
C LEU A 61 12.85 -3.35 -13.02
N VAL A 62 12.22 -3.86 -11.95
CA VAL A 62 11.64 -3.02 -10.89
C VAL A 62 12.72 -2.14 -10.25
N VAL A 63 13.92 -2.69 -9.98
CA VAL A 63 15.05 -1.90 -9.48
C VAL A 63 15.44 -0.77 -10.44
N LYS A 64 15.40 -1.02 -11.76
CA LYS A 64 15.63 0.02 -12.77
C LYS A 64 14.52 1.07 -12.77
N VAL A 65 13.25 0.66 -12.67
CA VAL A 65 12.10 1.58 -12.55
C VAL A 65 12.26 2.50 -11.34
N ILE A 66 12.62 1.96 -10.17
CA ILE A 66 12.90 2.72 -8.94
C ILE A 66 14.03 3.74 -9.18
N THR A 67 15.12 3.30 -9.81
CA THR A 67 16.28 4.16 -10.10
C THR A 67 15.90 5.32 -11.03
N CYS A 68 15.09 5.06 -12.05
CA CYS A 68 14.58 6.07 -12.96
C CYS A 68 13.59 7.02 -12.27
N LEU A 69 12.68 6.49 -11.44
CA LEU A 69 11.69 7.27 -10.68
C LEU A 69 12.35 8.33 -9.80
N ALA A 70 13.45 7.98 -9.12
CA ALA A 70 14.20 8.90 -8.27
C ALA A 70 14.76 10.14 -9.01
N LYS A 71 14.82 10.12 -10.35
CA LYS A 71 15.24 11.25 -11.19
C LYS A 71 14.08 11.96 -11.88
N GLN A 72 12.86 11.46 -11.76
CA GLN A 72 11.70 12.05 -12.40
C GLN A 72 11.20 13.31 -11.71
N LYS A 73 10.74 14.25 -12.53
CA LYS A 73 10.06 15.48 -12.09
C LYS A 73 8.70 15.67 -12.76
N ASN A 74 8.46 14.97 -13.87
CA ASN A 74 7.22 15.08 -14.62
C ASN A 74 6.16 14.15 -14.02
N GLN A 75 5.16 14.74 -13.35
CA GLN A 75 4.12 13.99 -12.66
C GLN A 75 3.29 13.11 -13.60
N ILE A 76 2.95 13.61 -14.79
CA ILE A 76 2.11 12.86 -15.75
C ILE A 76 2.82 11.56 -16.14
N VAL A 77 4.09 11.67 -16.50
CA VAL A 77 4.92 10.52 -16.87
C VAL A 77 5.09 9.55 -15.71
N VAL A 78 5.25 10.04 -14.49
CA VAL A 78 5.33 9.20 -13.30
C VAL A 78 4.04 8.41 -13.09
N LEU A 79 2.88 9.07 -13.13
CA LEU A 79 1.60 8.41 -12.91
C LEU A 79 1.32 7.33 -13.97
N ASP A 80 1.55 7.63 -15.25
CA ASP A 80 1.36 6.67 -16.33
C ASP A 80 2.32 5.48 -16.23
N GLY A 81 3.60 5.75 -15.91
CA GLY A 81 4.58 4.68 -15.74
C GLY A 81 4.31 3.81 -14.51
N LEU A 82 3.86 4.39 -13.39
CA LEU A 82 3.48 3.64 -12.20
C LEU A 82 2.26 2.75 -12.46
N ARG A 83 1.26 3.26 -13.19
CA ARG A 83 0.10 2.45 -13.61
C ARG A 83 0.54 1.20 -14.37
N LEU A 84 1.37 1.36 -15.42
CA LEU A 84 1.88 0.23 -16.20
C LEU A 84 2.70 -0.76 -15.35
N THR A 85 3.48 -0.23 -14.40
CA THR A 85 4.29 -1.04 -13.48
C THR A 85 3.41 -1.91 -12.60
N PHE A 86 2.41 -1.32 -11.93
CA PHE A 86 1.53 -2.06 -11.03
C PHE A 86 0.56 -3.00 -11.77
N GLU A 87 0.11 -2.64 -12.98
CA GLU A 87 -0.65 -3.55 -13.85
C GLU A 87 0.19 -4.81 -14.18
N ALA A 88 1.47 -4.63 -14.52
CA ALA A 88 2.38 -5.73 -14.81
C ALA A 88 2.60 -6.64 -13.58
N LEU A 89 2.88 -6.05 -12.42
CA LEU A 89 3.15 -6.79 -11.18
C LEU A 89 1.92 -7.53 -10.67
N THR A 90 0.73 -6.94 -10.82
CA THR A 90 -0.54 -7.59 -10.46
C THR A 90 -0.81 -8.79 -11.35
N ALA A 91 -0.55 -8.68 -12.66
CA ALA A 91 -0.75 -9.78 -13.61
C ALA A 91 0.13 -11.00 -13.30
N ILE A 92 1.33 -10.79 -12.76
CA ILE A 92 2.26 -11.86 -12.35
C ILE A 92 2.16 -12.23 -10.87
N GLN A 93 1.30 -11.56 -10.10
CA GLN A 93 1.10 -11.75 -8.66
C GLN A 93 2.38 -11.62 -7.80
N LEU A 94 3.32 -10.75 -8.20
CA LEU A 94 4.59 -10.56 -7.50
C LEU A 94 4.50 -9.40 -6.51
N THR A 95 4.18 -9.67 -5.24
CA THR A 95 3.98 -8.62 -4.22
C THR A 95 5.19 -8.33 -3.33
N SER A 96 6.27 -9.13 -3.41
CA SER A 96 7.46 -9.02 -2.55
C SER A 96 8.42 -7.88 -2.95
N MET A 97 7.89 -6.68 -3.21
CA MET A 97 8.64 -5.53 -3.73
C MET A 97 8.49 -4.29 -2.84
N ASP A 98 8.72 -4.43 -1.54
CA ASP A 98 8.61 -3.35 -0.54
C ASP A 98 9.38 -2.08 -0.93
N GLN A 99 10.52 -2.24 -1.59
CA GLN A 99 11.35 -1.14 -2.07
C GLN A 99 10.64 -0.26 -3.10
N LEU A 100 9.76 -0.84 -3.93
CA LEU A 100 8.98 -0.09 -4.91
C LEU A 100 7.96 0.80 -4.20
N GLY A 101 7.21 0.25 -3.24
CA GLY A 101 6.23 1.04 -2.49
C GLY A 101 6.89 2.19 -1.74
N ILE A 102 8.03 1.94 -1.08
CA ILE A 102 8.81 2.97 -0.38
C ILE A 102 9.32 4.04 -1.36
N ALA A 103 9.81 3.65 -2.53
CA ALA A 103 10.29 4.59 -3.54
C ALA A 103 9.17 5.51 -4.05
N VAL A 104 7.97 4.97 -4.26
CA VAL A 104 6.79 5.75 -4.65
C VAL A 104 6.41 6.73 -3.53
N GLU A 105 6.27 6.28 -2.29
CA GLU A 105 5.96 7.17 -1.16
C GLU A 105 7.00 8.31 -1.02
N THR A 106 8.27 7.98 -1.21
CA THR A 106 9.38 8.94 -1.13
C THR A 106 9.27 9.99 -2.24
N TRP A 107 8.94 9.58 -3.46
CA TRP A 107 8.81 10.50 -4.59
C TRP A 107 7.68 11.51 -4.38
N PHE A 108 6.51 11.06 -3.92
CA PHE A 108 5.39 11.95 -3.62
C PHE A 108 5.68 12.88 -2.44
N SER A 109 6.35 12.36 -1.41
CA SER A 109 6.77 13.17 -0.26
C SER A 109 7.73 14.31 -0.70
N ASN A 110 8.66 14.02 -1.60
CA ASN A 110 9.62 15.00 -2.11
C ASN A 110 9.01 16.06 -3.03
N THR A 111 7.91 15.73 -3.70
CA THR A 111 7.22 16.68 -4.61
C THR A 111 6.14 17.50 -3.89
N GLY A 112 5.78 17.12 -2.66
CA GLY A 112 4.67 17.74 -1.91
C GLY A 112 3.30 17.45 -2.50
N ILE A 113 3.21 16.56 -3.49
CA ILE A 113 1.98 16.18 -4.16
C ILE A 113 1.29 15.10 -3.33
N PRO A 114 0.00 15.24 -2.98
CA PRO A 114 -0.73 14.19 -2.29
C PRO A 114 -0.92 12.97 -3.21
N ILE A 115 -0.73 11.77 -2.66
CA ILE A 115 -1.01 10.52 -3.36
C ILE A 115 -2.54 10.34 -3.41
N GLY A 116 -3.10 10.24 -4.62
CA GLY A 116 -4.52 9.95 -4.80
C GLY A 116 -4.91 8.55 -4.29
N PRO A 117 -6.19 8.33 -3.96
CA PRO A 117 -6.68 7.06 -3.41
C PRO A 117 -6.44 5.86 -4.34
N ASP A 118 -6.59 6.04 -5.65
CA ASP A 118 -6.36 4.99 -6.64
C ASP A 118 -4.91 4.50 -6.63
N LEU A 119 -3.95 5.43 -6.57
CA LEU A 119 -2.53 5.08 -6.52
C LEU A 119 -2.15 4.48 -5.16
N LEU A 120 -2.76 4.93 -4.05
CA LEU A 120 -2.61 4.29 -2.74
C LEU A 120 -3.10 2.83 -2.76
N SER A 121 -4.11 2.52 -3.58
CA SER A 121 -4.61 1.15 -3.78
C SER A 121 -3.62 0.25 -4.50
N TRP A 122 -2.88 0.80 -5.46
CA TRP A 122 -1.85 0.07 -6.17
C TRP A 122 -0.57 -0.10 -5.36
N VAL A 123 -0.21 0.90 -4.56
CA VAL A 123 1.05 0.93 -3.80
C VAL A 123 1.01 0.05 -2.56
N ALA A 124 -0.10 -0.01 -1.83
CA ALA A 124 -0.08 -0.65 -0.51
C ALA A 124 0.27 -2.14 -0.49
N PRO A 125 -0.12 -2.99 -1.47
CA PRO A 125 0.34 -4.38 -1.50
C PRO A 125 1.86 -4.56 -1.58
N TYR A 126 2.58 -3.50 -1.96
CA TYR A 126 4.04 -3.44 -2.13
C TYR A 126 4.70 -2.54 -1.06
N LEU A 127 4.02 -2.28 0.05
CA LEU A 127 4.60 -1.64 1.22
C LEU A 127 4.91 -2.69 2.29
N PRO A 128 5.88 -2.42 3.18
CA PRO A 128 6.05 -3.18 4.42
C PRO A 128 4.74 -3.27 5.23
N ALA A 129 4.51 -4.41 5.88
CA ALA A 129 3.26 -4.72 6.59
C ALA A 129 2.79 -3.63 7.57
N ASP A 130 3.73 -3.00 8.29
CA ASP A 130 3.49 -1.89 9.23
C ASP A 130 2.93 -0.63 8.54
N ARG A 131 3.24 -0.44 7.26
CA ARG A 131 2.78 0.71 6.45
C ARG A 131 1.54 0.41 5.64
N GLN A 132 1.28 -0.86 5.32
CA GLN A 132 0.13 -1.24 4.49
C GLN A 132 -1.18 -0.75 5.11
N TYR A 133 -1.36 -0.90 6.43
CA TYR A 133 -2.62 -0.56 7.11
C TYR A 133 -2.90 0.94 7.10
N ALA A 134 -1.88 1.74 7.43
CA ALA A 134 -1.98 3.20 7.40
C ALA A 134 -2.22 3.71 5.96
N THR A 135 -1.61 3.08 4.96
CA THR A 135 -1.79 3.46 3.54
C THR A 135 -3.17 3.09 3.02
N ALA A 136 -3.67 1.89 3.31
CA ALA A 136 -5.03 1.49 2.94
C ALA A 136 -6.08 2.41 3.60
N ALA A 137 -5.87 2.77 4.88
CA ALA A 137 -6.73 3.70 5.59
C ALA A 137 -6.77 5.10 4.95
N ARG A 138 -5.61 5.63 4.53
CA ARG A 138 -5.51 6.90 3.77
C ARG A 138 -6.14 6.81 2.38
N GLY A 139 -5.98 5.67 1.72
CA GLY A 139 -6.51 5.42 0.38
C GLY A 139 -8.01 5.18 0.33
N CYS A 140 -8.66 4.98 1.49
CA CYS A 140 -10.11 4.79 1.60
C CYS A 140 -10.69 3.60 0.80
N TYR A 141 -9.90 2.56 0.54
CA TYR A 141 -10.34 1.37 -0.21
C TYR A 141 -10.22 0.10 0.64
N LEU A 142 -10.97 -0.94 0.27
CA LEU A 142 -10.93 -2.27 0.89
C LEU A 142 -9.76 -3.10 0.35
N ASN A 143 -8.95 -3.67 1.24
CA ASN A 143 -7.88 -4.60 0.90
C ASN A 143 -8.14 -6.01 1.50
N PRO A 144 -8.61 -6.98 0.70
CA PRO A 144 -8.87 -8.34 1.17
C PRO A 144 -7.64 -9.07 1.73
N LEU A 145 -6.44 -8.73 1.24
CA LEU A 145 -5.20 -9.35 1.72
C LEU A 145 -4.91 -9.03 3.20
N MET A 146 -5.43 -7.90 3.68
CA MET A 146 -5.27 -7.40 5.04
C MET A 146 -6.38 -7.88 5.98
N MET A 147 -7.22 -8.81 5.50
CA MET A 147 -8.32 -9.42 6.24
C MET A 147 -8.16 -10.94 6.33
N LYS A 148 -6.97 -11.49 6.03
CA LYS A 148 -6.71 -12.94 6.00
C LYS A 148 -6.66 -13.58 7.39
N THR A 149 -6.25 -12.83 8.39
CA THR A 149 -6.19 -13.28 9.79
C THR A 149 -7.01 -12.34 10.66
N GLU A 150 -7.47 -12.85 11.80
CA GLU A 150 -8.21 -12.05 12.77
C GLU A 150 -7.42 -10.83 13.27
N ASP A 151 -6.12 -11.01 13.49
CA ASP A 151 -5.20 -9.93 13.90
C ASP A 151 -5.06 -8.85 12.82
N ALA A 152 -4.81 -9.25 11.57
CA ALA A 152 -4.72 -8.31 10.45
C ALA A 152 -6.03 -7.54 10.25
N PHE A 153 -7.16 -8.22 10.36
CA PHE A 153 -8.47 -7.60 10.32
C PHE A 153 -8.66 -6.55 11.42
N CYS A 154 -8.35 -6.89 12.68
CA CYS A 154 -8.46 -5.96 13.79
C CYS A 154 -7.56 -4.72 13.59
N LEU A 155 -6.30 -4.92 13.20
CA LEU A 155 -5.38 -3.82 12.90
C LEU A 155 -5.92 -2.94 11.78
N TYR A 156 -6.49 -3.51 10.73
CA TYR A 156 -7.03 -2.74 9.62
C TYR A 156 -8.21 -1.85 10.01
N VAL A 157 -9.12 -2.37 10.84
CA VAL A 157 -10.21 -1.57 11.41
C VAL A 157 -9.66 -0.44 12.28
N LEU A 158 -8.72 -0.73 13.18
CA LEU A 158 -8.13 0.27 14.07
C LEU A 158 -7.35 1.35 13.32
N HIS A 159 -6.57 1.01 12.30
CA HIS A 159 -5.90 2.00 11.45
C HIS A 159 -6.88 2.85 10.64
N SER A 160 -7.97 2.26 10.14
CA SER A 160 -9.03 2.99 9.44
C SER A 160 -9.70 4.03 10.35
N LEU A 161 -9.99 3.65 11.59
CA LEU A 161 -10.51 4.56 12.60
C LEU A 161 -9.46 5.59 13.04
N ALA A 162 -8.20 5.20 13.26
CA ALA A 162 -7.13 6.14 13.60
C ALA A 162 -6.86 7.15 12.46
N ALA A 163 -7.18 6.81 11.21
CA ALA A 163 -7.19 7.74 10.09
C ALA A 163 -8.41 8.70 10.09
N GLY A 164 -9.46 8.41 10.86
CA GLY A 164 -10.71 9.17 10.87
C GLY A 164 -11.76 8.64 9.90
N ASN A 165 -11.53 7.46 9.32
CA ASN A 165 -12.38 6.91 8.26
C ASN A 165 -13.35 5.85 8.82
N LEU A 166 -14.43 6.32 9.44
CA LEU A 166 -15.48 5.44 9.98
C LEU A 166 -16.17 4.62 8.87
N ARG A 167 -16.32 5.20 7.67
CA ARG A 167 -16.95 4.51 6.54
C ARG A 167 -16.14 3.29 6.11
N LEU A 168 -14.83 3.45 5.91
CA LEU A 168 -13.97 2.33 5.55
C LEU A 168 -13.96 1.28 6.67
N ALA A 169 -13.84 1.70 7.94
CA ALA A 169 -13.85 0.75 9.06
C ALA A 169 -15.11 -0.12 9.07
N LYS A 170 -16.29 0.46 8.80
CA LYS A 170 -17.55 -0.28 8.64
C LYS A 170 -17.54 -1.23 7.45
N MET A 171 -17.07 -0.77 6.30
CA MET A 171 -16.94 -1.62 5.11
C MET A 171 -16.01 -2.81 5.37
N VAL A 172 -14.91 -2.61 6.09
CA VAL A 172 -13.96 -3.68 6.47
C VAL A 172 -14.65 -4.69 7.39
N THR A 173 -15.40 -4.25 8.40
CA THR A 173 -16.16 -5.14 9.31
C THR A 173 -17.27 -5.92 8.58
N GLU A 174 -17.93 -5.31 7.60
CA GLU A 174 -18.97 -5.94 6.79
C GLU A 174 -18.40 -6.96 5.81
N ALA A 175 -17.22 -6.68 5.24
CA ALA A 175 -16.55 -7.56 4.29
C ALA A 175 -15.78 -8.72 4.95
N TYR A 176 -15.53 -8.66 6.26
CA TYR A 176 -14.77 -9.69 6.97
C TYR A 176 -15.57 -10.98 7.13
N SER A 177 -15.07 -12.05 6.50
CA SER A 177 -15.64 -13.39 6.54
C SER A 177 -14.72 -14.43 7.22
N GLY A 178 -13.70 -13.97 7.96
CA GLY A 178 -12.75 -14.83 8.66
C GLY A 178 -13.25 -15.29 10.04
N ASP A 179 -12.35 -15.93 10.79
CA ASP A 179 -12.64 -16.43 12.13
C ASP A 179 -12.95 -15.28 13.11
N ARG A 180 -14.07 -15.41 13.83
CA ARG A 180 -14.48 -14.41 14.84
C ARG A 180 -14.09 -14.87 16.24
N GLY A 181 -13.14 -14.16 16.83
CA GLY A 181 -12.72 -14.32 18.21
C GLY A 181 -12.61 -12.97 18.92
N ALA A 182 -11.70 -12.90 19.89
CA ALA A 182 -11.56 -11.72 20.75
C ALA A 182 -11.03 -10.47 20.03
N LEU A 183 -10.22 -10.63 18.97
CA LEU A 183 -9.72 -9.50 18.19
C LEU A 183 -10.79 -8.98 17.21
N SER A 184 -11.64 -9.87 16.68
CA SER A 184 -12.82 -9.47 15.93
C SER A 184 -13.78 -8.65 16.79
N ASP A 185 -14.00 -9.06 18.05
CA ASP A 185 -14.84 -8.32 18.99
C ASP A 185 -14.26 -6.93 19.28
N VAL A 186 -12.94 -6.81 19.45
CA VAL A 186 -12.26 -5.52 19.61
C VAL A 186 -12.50 -4.62 18.39
N ALA A 187 -12.42 -5.15 17.18
CA ALA A 187 -12.65 -4.41 15.94
C ALA A 187 -14.10 -3.88 15.87
N ASP A 188 -15.09 -4.75 16.07
CA ASP A 188 -16.52 -4.41 16.01
C ASP A 188 -16.89 -3.40 17.10
N LEU A 189 -16.41 -3.60 18.33
CA LEU A 189 -16.60 -2.66 19.43
C LEU A 189 -15.96 -1.30 19.13
N SER A 190 -14.76 -1.28 18.53
CA SER A 190 -14.07 -0.04 18.18
C SER A 190 -14.85 0.79 17.16
N VAL A 191 -15.47 0.15 16.16
CA VAL A 191 -16.36 0.81 15.19
C VAL A 191 -17.60 1.38 15.87
N MET A 192 -18.25 0.59 16.75
CA MET A 192 -19.43 1.05 17.49
C MET A 192 -19.10 2.25 18.38
N VAL A 193 -17.96 2.21 19.06
CA VAL A 193 -17.50 3.27 19.95
C VAL A 193 -17.16 4.54 19.17
N ALA A 194 -16.49 4.42 18.02
CA ALA A 194 -16.22 5.57 17.15
C ALA A 194 -17.51 6.18 16.59
N GLN A 195 -18.50 5.37 16.21
CA GLN A 195 -19.80 5.84 15.75
C GLN A 195 -20.57 6.58 16.86
N LYS A 196 -20.51 6.07 18.09
CA LYS A 196 -21.17 6.67 19.27
C LYS A 196 -20.34 7.77 19.94
N GLN A 197 -19.11 8.01 19.48
CA GLN A 197 -18.16 8.95 20.08
C GLN A 197 -17.97 8.72 21.59
N SER A 198 -17.95 7.44 22.02
CA SER A 198 -18.03 7.08 23.44
C SER A 198 -16.66 6.90 24.09
N LEU A 199 -16.20 7.90 24.86
CA LEU A 199 -14.98 7.81 25.65
C LEU A 199 -15.02 6.63 26.66
N LYS A 200 -16.15 6.43 27.33
CA LYS A 200 -16.38 5.31 28.26
C LYS A 200 -16.20 3.96 27.53
N GLY A 201 -16.68 3.86 26.28
CA GLY A 201 -16.50 2.69 25.42
C GLY A 201 -15.03 2.38 25.14
N ILE A 202 -14.21 3.39 24.79
CA ILE A 202 -12.77 3.18 24.54
C ILE A 202 -12.06 2.70 25.82
N LYS A 203 -12.35 3.33 26.96
CA LYS A 203 -11.79 2.93 28.27
C LYS A 203 -12.16 1.48 28.62
N LEU A 204 -13.39 1.07 28.31
CA LEU A 204 -13.88 -0.29 28.53
C LEU A 204 -13.18 -1.33 27.64
N ILE A 205 -12.95 -1.03 26.35
CA ILE A 205 -12.18 -1.91 25.45
C ILE A 205 -10.75 -2.08 26.00
N LYS A 206 -10.08 -0.97 26.37
CA LYS A 206 -8.70 -1.00 26.90
C LYS A 206 -8.57 -1.84 28.17
N THR A 207 -9.61 -1.88 29.01
CA THR A 207 -9.61 -2.62 30.28
C THR A 207 -10.03 -4.08 30.11
N ARG A 208 -11.12 -4.36 29.39
CA ARG A 208 -11.66 -5.72 29.24
C ARG A 208 -10.89 -6.57 28.24
N CYS A 209 -10.31 -5.96 27.20
CA CYS A 209 -9.56 -6.67 26.18
C CYS A 209 -8.04 -6.57 26.40
N ARG A 210 -7.61 -6.17 27.61
CA ARG A 210 -6.20 -5.86 27.92
C ARG A 210 -5.23 -6.98 27.51
N ASP A 211 -5.62 -8.23 27.74
CA ASP A 211 -4.76 -9.41 27.56
C ASP A 211 -4.57 -9.79 26.10
N VAL A 212 -5.46 -9.33 25.21
CA VAL A 212 -5.42 -9.62 23.77
C VAL A 212 -4.84 -8.44 22.98
N LEU A 213 -4.91 -7.23 23.54
CA LEU A 213 -4.40 -6.01 22.89
C LEU A 213 -2.87 -5.94 22.90
N THR A 214 -2.29 -5.85 21.70
CA THR A 214 -0.87 -5.50 21.51
C THR A 214 -0.61 -4.03 21.85
N GLN A 215 0.66 -3.67 22.02
CA GLN A 215 1.05 -2.28 22.30
C GLN A 215 0.66 -1.33 21.16
N ASP A 216 0.71 -1.80 19.92
CA ASP A 216 0.34 -1.03 18.74
C ASP A 216 -1.18 -0.75 18.72
N MET A 217 -2.01 -1.78 18.94
CA MET A 217 -3.46 -1.63 19.06
C MET A 217 -3.85 -0.64 20.17
N ARG A 218 -3.17 -0.67 21.32
CA ARG A 218 -3.40 0.29 22.41
C ARG A 218 -3.08 1.73 21.98
N THR A 219 -2.03 1.92 21.20
CA THR A 219 -1.63 3.22 20.66
C THR A 219 -2.68 3.73 19.68
N LEU A 220 -3.14 2.88 18.75
CA LEU A 220 -4.21 3.19 17.80
C LEU A 220 -5.51 3.57 18.52
N LEU A 221 -5.92 2.83 19.56
CA LEU A 221 -7.08 3.18 20.38
C LEU A 221 -6.93 4.55 21.07
N GLY A 222 -5.70 4.94 21.44
CA GLY A 222 -5.39 6.29 21.89
C GLY A 222 -5.63 7.35 20.81
N THR A 223 -5.16 7.11 19.59
CA THR A 223 -5.40 8.02 18.45
C THR A 223 -6.88 8.12 18.08
N ILE A 224 -7.62 7.00 18.11
CA ILE A 224 -9.06 6.97 17.85
C ILE A 224 -9.82 7.81 18.87
N GLN A 225 -9.44 7.71 20.16
CA GLN A 225 -10.00 8.52 21.23
C GLN A 225 -9.88 10.01 20.94
N LEU A 226 -8.68 10.46 20.55
CA LEU A 226 -8.44 11.86 20.23
C LEU A 226 -9.25 12.34 19.00
N LYS A 227 -9.46 11.47 18.00
CA LYS A 227 -10.18 11.83 16.77
C LYS A 227 -11.69 11.84 16.88
N PHE A 228 -12.27 10.83 17.50
CA PHE A 228 -13.72 10.62 17.53
C PHE A 228 -14.35 10.95 18.88
N CYS A 229 -13.58 10.98 19.94
CA CYS A 229 -14.05 11.27 21.29
C CYS A 229 -13.28 12.47 21.89
N PRO A 230 -13.21 13.64 21.22
CA PRO A 230 -12.42 14.78 21.68
C PRO A 230 -13.04 15.50 22.89
N ALA A 231 -14.19 15.04 23.39
CA ALA A 231 -14.74 15.54 24.65
C ALA A 231 -13.67 15.38 25.73
N ALA A 232 -13.14 16.53 26.11
CA ALA A 232 -11.95 16.73 26.92
C ALA A 232 -12.09 16.08 28.30
N ASP A 233 -11.01 16.18 29.07
CA ASP A 233 -11.04 16.38 30.51
C ASP A 233 -11.99 17.54 30.91
N THR A 234 -13.28 17.43 30.64
CA THR A 234 -14.29 18.13 31.43
C THR A 234 -14.51 17.25 32.64
N GLU A 235 -13.97 17.72 33.76
CA GLU A 235 -14.42 17.44 35.12
C GLU A 235 -15.94 17.70 35.25
N GLU A 236 -16.74 16.90 34.56
CA GLU A 236 -18.09 16.61 34.99
C GLU A 236 -18.04 15.18 35.54
N GLU A 237 -17.61 15.12 36.80
CA GLU A 237 -18.30 14.28 37.77
C GLU A 237 -19.81 14.37 37.51
N LEU A 238 -20.48 13.22 37.48
CA LEU A 238 -21.71 12.97 38.21
C LEU A 238 -22.17 11.53 37.92
N ASP A 239 -22.10 10.74 38.99
CA ASP A 239 -22.74 9.46 39.32
C ASP A 239 -22.52 8.20 38.44
#